data_AF-A0A1Y4JT19-F1
#
_entry.id   AF-A0A1Y4JT19-F1
#
_cell.length_a   1.000
_cell.length_b   1.000
_cell.length_c   1.000
_cell.angle_alpha   90.00
_cell.angle_beta   90.00
_cell.angle_gamma   90.00
#
_symmetry.space_group_name_H-M   'P 1'
#
loop_
_entity.id
_entity.type
_entity.pdbx_description
1 polymer ?
#
loop_
_entity_poly.entity_id
_entity_poly.type
_entity_poly.pdbx_seq_one_letter_code
_entity_poly.pdbx_strand_id
1 'polypeptide(L)'
;MGKDIQKEMRKQMFDKMEADLQKSCKPEERMFALHPDEDHIIVSHALFLMMSKPLAGKLPGLKGLFLLRKFEEEMLTAYLTESDEFPELLRYCNLLYDMLPYELAAAARNAAIASKVRKLQVIGMVAAGYGGDMEDDTVDDILDDMDFDRNNKVCIHVIELMMPQLNQLVEREKIY
;
A
#
# COMPACT_ATOMS: atom_id res chain seq x y z
N MET A 1 13.89 22.11 13.18
CA MET A 1 12.85 22.60 14.13
C MET A 1 11.42 22.33 13.63
N GLY A 2 10.96 22.87 12.50
CA GLY A 2 9.59 22.59 12.01
C GLY A 2 9.37 21.15 11.50
N LYS A 3 10.35 20.58 10.78
CA LYS A 3 10.28 19.19 10.27
C LYS A 3 10.32 18.15 11.40
N ASP A 4 11.15 18.36 12.41
CA ASP A 4 11.30 17.43 13.54
C ASP A 4 10.03 17.36 14.38
N ILE A 5 9.36 18.50 14.59
CA ILE A 5 8.06 18.55 15.26
C ILE A 5 6.99 17.82 14.44
N GLN A 6 6.98 17.98 13.11
CA GLN A 6 6.03 17.28 12.24
C GLN A 6 6.24 15.76 12.23
N LYS A 7 7.49 15.30 12.23
CA LYS A 7 7.84 13.87 12.35
C LYS A 7 7.38 13.31 13.68
N GLU A 8 7.64 14.01 14.78
CA GLU A 8 7.22 13.58 16.12
C GLU A 8 5.70 13.51 16.24
N MET A 9 4.97 14.51 15.75
CA MET A 9 3.50 14.50 15.74
C MET A 9 2.94 13.34 14.90
N ARG A 10 3.56 13.06 13.75
CA ARG A 10 3.19 11.92 12.88
C ARG A 10 3.38 10.61 13.64
N LYS A 11 4.54 10.42 14.27
CA LYS A 11 4.86 9.24 15.06
C LYS A 11 3.85 8.99 16.17
N GLN A 12 3.55 10.02 16.97
CA GLN A 12 2.55 9.93 18.04
C GLN A 12 1.16 9.55 17.53
N MET A 13 0.76 10.04 16.36
CA MET A 13 -0.51 9.67 15.74
C MET A 13 -0.55 8.18 15.37
N PHE A 14 0.51 7.67 14.75
CA PHE A 14 0.59 6.26 14.36
C PHE A 14 0.76 5.32 15.55
N ASP A 15 1.50 5.71 16.58
CA ASP A 15 1.63 4.92 17.81
C ASP A 15 0.28 4.77 18.50
N LYS A 16 -0.54 5.82 18.50
CA LYS A 16 -1.91 5.75 18.99
C LYS A 16 -2.78 4.83 18.12
N MET A 17 -2.68 4.95 16.79
CA MET A 17 -3.42 4.10 15.85
C MET A 17 -3.08 2.62 16.06
N GLU A 18 -1.80 2.30 16.19
CA GLU A 18 -1.32 0.94 16.43
C GLU A 18 -1.79 0.40 17.79
N ALA A 19 -1.68 1.20 18.85
CA ALA A 19 -2.16 0.82 20.17
C ALA A 19 -3.68 0.59 20.21
N ASP A 20 -4.45 1.34 19.41
CA ASP A 20 -5.88 1.12 19.27
C ASP A 20 -6.19 -0.14 18.45
N LEU A 21 -5.46 -0.39 17.35
CA LEU A 21 -5.60 -1.60 16.53
C LEU A 21 -5.30 -2.87 17.34
N GLN A 22 -4.24 -2.86 18.14
CA GLN A 22 -3.83 -3.98 19.00
C GLN A 22 -4.90 -4.41 20.02
N LYS A 23 -5.86 -3.53 20.37
CA LYS A 23 -6.96 -3.90 21.28
C LYS A 23 -7.96 -4.85 20.63
N SER A 24 -8.06 -4.87 19.30
CA SER A 24 -9.08 -5.60 18.56
C SER A 24 -8.54 -6.55 17.49
N CYS A 25 -7.26 -6.43 17.11
CA CYS A 25 -6.62 -7.23 16.07
C CYS A 25 -5.31 -7.80 16.61
N LYS A 26 -5.16 -9.12 16.57
CA LYS A 26 -3.91 -9.76 17.00
C LYS A 26 -2.82 -9.57 15.95
N PRO A 27 -1.53 -9.62 16.33
CA PRO A 27 -0.43 -9.50 15.37
C PRO A 27 -0.52 -10.49 14.21
N GLU A 28 -0.95 -11.73 14.47
CA GLU A 28 -1.08 -12.80 13.48
C GLU A 28 -2.27 -12.60 12.53
N GLU A 29 -3.19 -11.69 12.87
CA GLU A 29 -4.37 -11.34 12.08
C GLU A 29 -4.14 -10.07 11.23
N ARG A 30 -2.95 -9.45 11.34
CA ARG A 30 -2.57 -8.28 10.53
C ARG A 30 -2.40 -8.67 9.06
N MET A 31 -2.64 -7.72 8.17
CA MET A 31 -2.70 -7.93 6.72
C MET A 31 -1.49 -8.70 6.16
N PHE A 32 -0.30 -8.34 6.61
CA PHE A 32 0.97 -8.86 6.11
C PHE A 32 1.61 -9.90 7.03
N ALA A 33 0.89 -10.42 8.03
CA ALA A 33 1.45 -11.31 9.04
C ALA A 33 1.91 -12.68 8.48
N LEU A 34 1.38 -13.06 7.32
CA LEU A 34 1.70 -14.33 6.65
C LEU A 34 2.65 -14.16 5.46
N HIS A 35 3.13 -12.94 5.18
CA HIS A 35 4.15 -12.72 4.16
C HIS A 35 5.46 -13.40 4.57
N PRO A 36 6.21 -13.96 3.62
CA PRO A 36 7.43 -14.71 3.92
C PRO A 36 8.55 -13.83 4.49
N ASP A 37 8.67 -12.60 4.01
CA ASP A 37 9.70 -11.63 4.40
C ASP A 37 9.28 -10.17 4.13
N GLU A 38 10.19 -9.24 4.41
CA GLU A 38 9.99 -7.80 4.21
C GLU A 38 9.90 -7.41 2.73
N ASP A 39 10.64 -8.09 1.85
CA ASP A 39 10.72 -7.79 0.42
C ASP A 39 9.36 -8.02 -0.26
N HIS A 40 8.68 -9.11 0.08
CA HIS A 40 7.31 -9.39 -0.38
C HIS A 40 6.31 -8.33 0.11
N ILE A 41 6.53 -7.75 1.29
CA ILE A 41 5.69 -6.66 1.82
C ILE A 41 5.93 -5.37 1.05
N ILE A 42 7.20 -5.02 0.77
CA ILE A 42 7.57 -3.87 -0.06
C ILE A 42 6.94 -3.99 -1.44
N VAL A 43 7.06 -5.17 -2.08
CA VAL A 43 6.44 -5.46 -3.39
C VAL A 43 4.92 -5.34 -3.32
N SER A 44 4.28 -5.84 -2.26
CA SER A 44 2.83 -5.69 -2.07
C SER A 44 2.38 -4.22 -2.04
N HIS A 45 3.14 -3.35 -1.37
CA HIS A 45 2.91 -1.91 -1.38
C HIS A 45 3.17 -1.27 -2.74
N ALA A 46 4.26 -1.66 -3.41
CA ALA A 46 4.57 -1.19 -4.77
C ALA A 46 3.46 -1.55 -5.77
N LEU A 47 2.96 -2.79 -5.73
CA LEU A 47 1.82 -3.25 -6.52
C LEU A 47 0.58 -2.39 -6.25
N PHE A 48 0.22 -2.18 -4.98
CA PHE A 48 -0.93 -1.36 -4.62
C PHE A 48 -0.79 0.08 -5.11
N LEU A 49 0.38 0.69 -4.91
CA LEU A 49 0.67 2.07 -5.34
C LEU A 49 0.52 2.22 -6.86
N MET A 50 1.03 1.27 -7.63
CA MET A 50 0.94 1.30 -9.10
C MET A 50 -0.48 1.01 -9.60
N MET A 51 -1.11 -0.05 -9.09
CA MET A 51 -2.44 -0.48 -9.52
C MET A 51 -3.56 0.50 -9.13
N SER A 52 -3.42 1.22 -8.01
CA SER A 52 -4.44 2.17 -7.55
C SER A 52 -4.33 3.56 -8.21
N LYS A 53 -3.29 3.83 -9.01
CA LYS A 53 -3.04 5.11 -9.70
C LYS A 53 -4.26 5.63 -10.50
N PRO A 54 -5.00 4.80 -11.27
CA PRO A 54 -6.17 5.25 -12.02
C PRO A 54 -7.38 5.64 -11.14
N LEU A 55 -7.36 5.31 -9.86
CA LEU A 55 -8.42 5.58 -8.89
C LEU A 55 -8.09 6.72 -7.92
N ALA A 56 -6.81 7.04 -7.73
CA ALA A 56 -6.36 8.07 -6.79
C ALA A 56 -7.06 9.43 -7.00
N GLY A 57 -7.16 9.90 -8.25
CA GLY A 57 -7.85 11.15 -8.59
C GLY A 57 -9.39 11.05 -8.62
N LYS A 58 -9.96 9.86 -8.53
CA LYS A 58 -11.40 9.60 -8.66
C LYS A 58 -12.10 9.41 -7.31
N LEU A 59 -11.33 9.34 -6.23
CA LEU A 59 -11.81 9.15 -4.86
C LEU A 59 -11.26 10.24 -3.91
N PRO A 60 -11.45 11.54 -4.21
CA PRO A 60 -10.84 12.63 -3.43
C PRO A 60 -11.33 12.71 -1.98
N GLY A 61 -12.48 12.10 -1.65
CA GLY A 61 -13.01 12.03 -0.29
C GLY A 61 -12.38 10.95 0.59
N LEU A 62 -11.59 10.04 0.01
CA LEU A 62 -11.00 8.91 0.71
C LEU A 62 -9.60 9.27 1.21
N LYS A 63 -9.54 9.86 2.40
CA LYS A 63 -8.30 10.42 2.96
C LYS A 63 -7.28 9.33 3.28
N GLY A 64 -7.71 8.16 3.73
CA GLY A 64 -6.78 7.06 4.01
C GLY A 64 -6.09 6.56 2.75
N LEU A 65 -6.79 6.43 1.61
CA LEU A 65 -6.14 6.13 0.32
C LEU A 65 -5.09 7.18 -0.05
N PHE A 66 -5.41 8.47 0.10
CA PHE A 66 -4.44 9.53 -0.20
C PHE A 66 -3.20 9.43 0.71
N LEU A 67 -3.41 9.23 2.00
CA LEU A 67 -2.31 9.09 2.97
C LEU A 67 -1.48 7.84 2.69
N LEU A 68 -2.11 6.68 2.48
CA LEU A 68 -1.40 5.43 2.21
C LEU A 68 -0.51 5.57 0.99
N ARG A 69 -1.05 6.03 -0.14
CA ARG A 69 -0.25 6.24 -1.36
C ARG A 69 0.91 7.21 -1.15
N LYS A 70 0.69 8.27 -0.37
CA LYS A 70 1.75 9.23 -0.06
C LYS A 70 2.85 8.59 0.78
N PHE A 71 2.48 7.81 1.79
CA PHE A 71 3.43 7.10 2.63
C PHE A 71 4.15 5.98 1.88
N GLU A 72 3.48 5.29 0.94
CA GLU A 72 4.11 4.32 0.05
C GLU A 72 5.14 5.00 -0.86
N GLU A 73 4.83 6.16 -1.44
CA GLU A 73 5.82 6.94 -2.20
C GLU A 73 7.02 7.36 -1.32
N GLU A 74 6.78 7.82 -0.08
CA GLU A 74 7.85 8.17 0.87
C GLU A 74 8.67 6.93 1.29
N MET A 75 8.01 5.81 1.55
CA MET A 75 8.60 4.53 1.97
C MET A 75 9.49 3.94 0.87
N LEU A 76 9.00 3.86 -0.36
CA LEU A 76 9.78 3.34 -1.49
C LEU A 76 10.95 4.26 -1.84
N THR A 77 10.78 5.58 -1.70
CA THR A 77 11.90 6.52 -1.82
C THR A 77 12.95 6.27 -0.74
N ALA A 78 12.53 6.05 0.52
CA ALA A 78 13.42 5.75 1.62
C ALA A 78 14.16 4.42 1.42
N TYR A 79 13.47 3.40 0.90
CA TYR A 79 14.07 2.12 0.49
C TYR A 79 15.18 2.31 -0.55
N LEU A 80 14.88 2.95 -1.69
CA LEU A 80 15.83 3.20 -2.78
C LEU A 80 17.05 4.03 -2.39
N THR A 81 16.90 4.87 -1.37
CA THR A 81 17.96 5.77 -0.89
C THR A 81 18.65 5.26 0.36
N GLU A 82 18.33 4.03 0.80
CA GLU A 82 18.86 3.40 2.02
C GLU A 82 18.69 4.30 3.26
N SER A 83 17.57 5.02 3.34
CA SER A 83 17.30 5.94 4.44
C SER A 83 16.92 5.18 5.72
N ASP A 84 17.42 5.67 6.85
CA ASP A 84 17.07 5.21 8.20
C ASP A 84 15.59 5.41 8.57
N GLU A 85 14.84 6.20 7.80
CA GLU A 85 13.39 6.37 7.96
C GLU A 85 12.57 5.20 7.41
N PHE A 86 13.16 4.34 6.58
CA PHE A 86 12.45 3.27 5.88
C PHE A 86 11.63 2.35 6.83
N PRO A 87 12.19 1.80 7.93
CA PRO A 87 11.43 0.90 8.80
C PRO A 87 10.20 1.57 9.43
N GLU A 88 10.31 2.86 9.76
CA GLU A 88 9.20 3.61 10.34
C GLU A 88 8.11 3.91 9.29
N LEU A 89 8.52 4.25 8.05
CA LEU A 89 7.61 4.48 6.94
C LEU A 89 6.90 3.20 6.49
N LEU A 90 7.60 2.06 6.45
CA LEU A 90 6.99 0.75 6.19
C LEU A 90 5.94 0.41 7.25
N ARG A 91 6.26 0.63 8.54
CA ARG A 91 5.28 0.45 9.63
C ARG A 91 4.03 1.31 9.41
N TYR A 92 4.19 2.57 9.00
CA TYR A 92 3.05 3.44 8.70
C TYR A 92 2.21 2.94 7.53
N CYS A 93 2.85 2.43 6.47
CA CYS A 93 2.15 1.84 5.33
C CYS A 93 1.35 0.61 5.77
N ASN A 94 1.95 -0.31 6.52
CA ASN A 94 1.29 -1.52 7.04
C ASN A 94 0.05 -1.16 7.87
N LEU A 95 0.19 -0.21 8.81
CA LEU A 95 -0.93 0.24 9.65
C LEU A 95 -2.06 0.88 8.85
N LEU A 96 -1.73 1.70 7.85
CA LEU A 96 -2.75 2.28 6.97
C LEU A 96 -3.44 1.20 6.13
N TYR A 97 -2.71 0.18 5.71
CA TYR A 97 -3.27 -0.95 4.97
C TYR A 97 -4.21 -1.80 5.83
N ASP A 98 -3.86 -2.06 7.09
CA ASP A 98 -4.75 -2.73 8.05
C ASP A 98 -6.06 -1.97 8.25
N MET A 99 -6.01 -0.63 8.22
CA MET A 99 -7.18 0.23 8.42
C MET A 99 -8.00 0.47 7.14
N LEU A 100 -7.38 0.32 5.97
CA LEU A 100 -7.97 0.65 4.67
C LEU A 100 -9.28 -0.13 4.40
N PRO A 101 -9.41 -1.45 4.64
CA PRO A 101 -10.66 -2.17 4.43
C PRO A 101 -11.87 -1.57 5.15
N TYR A 102 -11.67 -1.07 6.39
CA TYR A 102 -12.73 -0.45 7.18
C TYR A 102 -13.19 0.88 6.58
N GLU A 103 -12.25 1.72 6.13
CA GLU A 103 -12.57 2.99 5.45
C GLU A 103 -13.30 2.71 4.13
N LEU A 104 -12.84 1.74 3.34
CA LEU A 104 -13.47 1.35 2.08
C LEU A 104 -14.88 0.80 2.30
N ALA A 105 -15.09 -0.05 3.30
CA ALA A 105 -16.42 -0.58 3.62
C ALA A 105 -17.41 0.53 4.01
N ALA A 106 -16.96 1.56 4.73
CA ALA A 106 -17.77 2.73 5.03
C ALA A 106 -18.07 3.56 3.76
N ALA A 107 -17.05 3.80 2.93
CA ALA A 107 -17.18 4.58 1.69
C ALA A 107 -18.07 3.91 0.63
N ALA A 108 -18.08 2.57 0.59
CA ALA A 108 -18.89 1.78 -0.35
C ALA A 108 -20.40 1.98 -0.17
N ARG A 109 -20.86 2.53 0.97
CA ARG A 109 -22.26 2.89 1.21
C ARG A 109 -22.74 4.05 0.32
N ASN A 110 -21.81 4.86 -0.21
CA ASN A 110 -22.15 5.90 -1.17
C ASN A 110 -22.22 5.32 -2.58
N ALA A 111 -23.44 5.13 -3.09
CA ALA A 111 -23.71 4.55 -4.40
C ALA A 111 -22.98 5.24 -5.57
N ALA A 112 -22.69 6.55 -5.47
CA ALA A 112 -22.02 7.30 -6.54
C ALA A 112 -20.55 6.87 -6.75
N ILE A 113 -19.90 6.33 -5.71
CA ILE A 113 -18.49 5.90 -5.75
C ILE A 113 -18.31 4.41 -5.48
N ALA A 114 -19.37 3.69 -5.10
CA ALA A 114 -19.30 2.31 -4.64
C ALA A 114 -18.59 1.36 -5.60
N SER A 115 -18.78 1.49 -6.92
CA SER A 115 -18.08 0.65 -7.91
C SER A 115 -16.57 0.90 -7.95
N LYS A 116 -16.14 2.15 -7.76
CA LYS A 116 -14.72 2.52 -7.70
C LYS A 116 -14.10 2.06 -6.39
N VAL A 117 -14.82 2.21 -5.29
CA VAL A 117 -14.41 1.72 -3.96
C VAL A 117 -14.26 0.20 -3.97
N ARG A 118 -15.23 -0.54 -4.53
CA ARG A 118 -15.13 -1.99 -4.69
C ARG A 118 -13.94 -2.40 -5.56
N LYS A 119 -13.70 -1.70 -6.68
CA LYS A 119 -12.51 -1.96 -7.49
C LYS A 119 -11.23 -1.74 -6.68
N LEU A 120 -11.17 -0.71 -5.85
CA LEU A 120 -10.02 -0.44 -4.98
C LEU A 120 -9.85 -1.51 -3.89
N GLN A 121 -10.95 -2.00 -3.29
CA GLN A 121 -10.90 -3.11 -2.33
C GLN A 121 -10.24 -4.34 -2.96
N VAL A 122 -10.67 -4.70 -4.16
CA VAL A 122 -10.12 -5.85 -4.88
C VAL A 122 -8.67 -5.60 -5.29
N ILE A 123 -8.30 -4.39 -5.70
CA ILE A 123 -6.89 -4.03 -5.92
C ILE A 123 -6.06 -4.24 -4.64
N GLY A 124 -6.58 -3.84 -3.48
CA GLY A 124 -5.93 -4.06 -2.19
C GLY A 124 -5.69 -5.54 -1.90
N MET A 125 -6.75 -6.35 -2.07
CA MET A 125 -6.65 -7.81 -1.88
C MET A 125 -5.64 -8.45 -2.83
N VAL A 126 -5.69 -8.10 -4.12
CA VAL A 126 -4.77 -8.64 -5.12
C VAL A 126 -3.34 -8.19 -4.81
N ALA A 127 -3.10 -6.93 -4.51
CA ALA A 127 -1.75 -6.45 -4.24
C ALA A 127 -1.13 -7.10 -3.00
N ALA A 128 -1.89 -7.23 -1.90
CA ALA A 128 -1.42 -7.88 -0.69
C ALA A 128 -1.21 -9.39 -0.87
N GLY A 129 -2.20 -10.10 -1.45
CA GLY A 129 -2.11 -11.55 -1.63
C GLY A 129 -1.08 -11.94 -2.69
N TYR A 130 -1.19 -11.38 -3.90
CA TYR A 130 -0.28 -11.70 -5.01
C TYR A 130 1.17 -11.30 -4.72
N GLY A 131 1.39 -10.21 -3.99
CA GLY A 131 2.73 -9.83 -3.55
C GLY A 131 3.32 -10.79 -2.52
N GLY A 132 2.50 -11.42 -1.67
CA GLY A 132 2.94 -12.42 -0.70
C GLY A 132 3.14 -13.82 -1.30
N ASP A 133 2.38 -14.17 -2.34
CA ASP A 133 2.47 -15.45 -3.06
C ASP A 133 3.48 -15.44 -4.23
N MET A 134 4.16 -14.31 -4.45
CA MET A 134 5.10 -14.12 -5.56
C MET A 134 6.34 -15.00 -5.37
N GLU A 135 6.93 -15.52 -6.46
CA GLU A 135 8.21 -16.24 -6.37
C GLU A 135 9.35 -15.26 -6.11
N ASP A 136 10.32 -15.65 -5.26
CA ASP A 136 11.49 -14.84 -4.87
C ASP A 136 12.18 -14.19 -6.08
N ASP A 137 12.43 -14.94 -7.16
CA ASP A 137 13.06 -14.41 -8.39
C ASP A 137 12.26 -13.23 -9.00
N THR A 138 10.93 -13.27 -8.92
CA THR A 138 10.08 -12.17 -9.43
C THR A 138 10.05 -10.98 -8.47
N VAL A 139 10.14 -11.23 -7.17
CA VAL A 139 10.30 -10.18 -6.15
C VAL A 139 11.62 -9.44 -6.36
N ASP A 140 12.71 -10.19 -6.53
CA ASP A 140 14.04 -9.65 -6.82
C ASP A 140 14.03 -8.81 -8.10
N ASP A 141 13.47 -9.33 -9.21
CA ASP A 141 13.33 -8.60 -10.47
C ASP A 141 12.58 -7.26 -10.30
N ILE A 142 11.55 -7.22 -9.45
CA ILE A 142 10.76 -6.01 -9.17
C ILE A 142 11.57 -5.00 -8.35
N LEU A 143 12.29 -5.48 -7.33
CA LEU A 143 13.09 -4.62 -6.46
C LEU A 143 14.30 -4.05 -7.19
N ASP A 144 14.96 -4.85 -8.02
CA ASP A 144 16.11 -4.44 -8.85
C ASP A 144 15.72 -3.42 -9.95
N ASP A 145 14.51 -3.52 -10.49
CA ASP A 145 13.99 -2.59 -11.51
C ASP A 145 13.45 -1.29 -10.91
N MET A 146 13.26 -1.23 -9.59
CA MET A 146 12.73 -0.04 -8.93
C MET A 146 13.72 1.14 -9.02
N ASP A 147 13.26 2.25 -9.58
CA ASP A 147 14.08 3.47 -9.77
C ASP A 147 13.20 4.73 -9.73
N PHE A 148 13.80 5.88 -9.99
CA PHE A 148 13.11 7.17 -10.12
C PHE A 148 12.91 7.57 -11.58
N ASP A 149 11.70 7.99 -11.92
CA ASP A 149 11.40 8.62 -13.20
C ASP A 149 12.04 10.02 -13.30
N ARG A 150 11.91 10.63 -14.49
CA ARG A 150 12.41 12.00 -14.75
C ARG A 150 11.85 13.11 -13.83
N ASN A 151 10.82 12.82 -13.06
CA ASN A 151 10.18 13.74 -12.10
C ASN A 151 10.50 13.36 -10.64
N ASN A 152 11.47 12.47 -10.40
CA ASN A 152 11.82 11.92 -9.10
C ASN A 152 10.64 11.19 -8.43
N LYS A 153 9.82 10.49 -9.22
CA LYS A 153 8.78 9.60 -8.72
C LYS A 153 9.21 8.16 -8.91
N VAL A 154 8.96 7.33 -7.90
CA VAL A 154 9.24 5.89 -7.97
C VAL A 154 8.51 5.30 -9.17
N CYS A 155 9.26 4.57 -10.00
CA CYS A 155 8.77 3.82 -11.15
C CYS A 155 9.32 2.40 -11.11
N ILE A 156 8.51 1.46 -11.59
CA ILE A 156 8.82 0.03 -11.61
C ILE A 156 8.23 -0.51 -12.92
N HIS A 157 9.07 -0.60 -13.94
CA HIS A 157 8.70 -1.05 -15.27
C HIS A 157 8.22 -2.51 -15.29
N VAL A 158 8.80 -3.38 -14.47
CA VAL A 158 8.37 -4.78 -14.34
C VAL A 158 6.88 -4.84 -13.94
N ILE A 159 6.47 -4.08 -12.92
CA ILE A 159 5.06 -3.99 -12.52
C ILE A 159 4.20 -3.39 -13.65
N GLU A 160 4.69 -2.38 -14.36
CA GLU A 160 3.96 -1.80 -15.50
C GLU A 160 3.69 -2.84 -16.60
N LEU A 161 4.65 -3.70 -16.91
CA LEU A 161 4.51 -4.80 -17.86
C LEU A 161 3.54 -5.88 -17.35
N MET A 162 3.48 -6.09 -16.03
CA MET A 162 2.54 -7.03 -15.39
C MET A 162 1.09 -6.50 -15.32
N MET A 163 0.85 -5.20 -15.54
CA MET A 163 -0.47 -4.59 -15.41
C MET A 163 -1.62 -5.32 -16.13
N PRO A 164 -1.46 -5.86 -17.35
CA PRO A 164 -2.53 -6.65 -17.99
C PRO A 164 -2.92 -7.88 -17.17
N GLN A 165 -1.95 -8.62 -16.63
CA GLN A 165 -2.20 -9.80 -15.78
C GLN A 165 -2.82 -9.40 -14.44
N LEU A 166 -2.26 -8.38 -13.78
CA LEU A 166 -2.78 -7.86 -12.52
C LEU A 166 -4.24 -7.38 -12.65
N ASN A 167 -4.58 -6.73 -13.78
CA ASN A 167 -5.96 -6.35 -14.06
C ASN A 167 -6.87 -7.56 -14.26
N GLN A 168 -6.40 -8.65 -14.86
CA GLN A 168 -7.18 -9.89 -14.97
C GLN A 168 -7.46 -10.51 -13.60
N LEU A 169 -6.47 -10.52 -12.69
CA LEU A 169 -6.67 -10.97 -11.30
C LEU A 169 -7.75 -10.12 -10.63
N VAL A 170 -7.68 -8.79 -10.76
CA VAL A 170 -8.71 -7.89 -10.21
C VAL A 170 -10.11 -8.17 -10.78
N GLU A 171 -10.23 -8.46 -12.08
CA GLU A 171 -11.56 -8.79 -12.64
C GLU A 171 -12.06 -10.17 -12.21
N ARG A 172 -11.17 -11.16 -11.96
CA ARG A 172 -11.55 -12.47 -11.43
C ARG A 172 -12.04 -12.37 -9.98
N GLU A 173 -11.31 -11.65 -9.13
CA GLU A 173 -11.63 -11.48 -7.72
C GLU A 173 -12.91 -10.65 -7.49
N LYS A 174 -13.32 -9.80 -8.44
CA LYS A 174 -14.62 -9.09 -8.38
C LYS A 174 -15.85 -9.99 -8.55
N ILE A 175 -15.68 -11.20 -9.06
CA ILE A 175 -16.78 -12.14 -9.34
C ILE A 175 -17.20 -12.87 -8.06
N TYR A 176 -16.34 -12.91 -7.05
CA TYR A 176 -16.61 -13.42 -5.70
C TYR A 176 -17.13 -12.29 -4.78
#